data_AF-A0A658NLN2-F1
#
_entry.id   AF-A0A658NLN2-F1
#
_cell.length_a   1.000
_cell.length_b   1.000
_cell.length_c   1.000
_cell.angle_alpha   90.00
_cell.angle_beta   90.00
_cell.angle_gamma   90.00
#
_symmetry.space_group_name_H-M   'P 1'
#
loop_
_entity.id
_entity.type
_entity.pdbx_description
1 polymer ?
#
loop_
_entity_poly.entity_id
_entity_poly.type
_entity_poly.pdbx_seq_one_letter_code
_entity_poly.pdbx_strand_id
1 'polypeptide(L)'
;LRLDNVVRRGGLTLPRPQARQGIGHGHFLVNWRKCTVASRLLKPGEMVHVKARRSLQQLYGGITRDVDDPWPGFLSVDSSRLTVGVLRDPLPE
;
A
#
# COMPACT_ATOMS: atom_id res chain seq x y z
N LEU A 1 -3.68 0.81 -11.90
CA LEU A 1 -4.31 0.51 -10.58
C LEU A 1 -4.19 1.70 -9.62
N ARG A 2 -5.25 2.21 -8.94
CA ARG A 2 -5.12 3.40 -8.05
C ARG A 2 -4.31 3.10 -6.77
N LEU A 3 -3.48 4.05 -6.35
CA LEU A 3 -2.62 3.95 -5.15
C LEU A 3 -3.44 3.68 -3.88
N ASP A 4 -4.57 4.36 -3.67
CA ASP A 4 -5.45 4.10 -2.53
C ASP A 4 -5.95 2.66 -2.47
N ASN A 5 -6.24 2.05 -3.63
CA ASN A 5 -6.66 0.67 -3.70
C ASN A 5 -5.49 -0.29 -3.43
N VAL A 6 -4.29 0.01 -3.90
CA VAL A 6 -3.07 -0.79 -3.63
C VAL A 6 -2.76 -0.82 -2.15
N VAL A 7 -2.74 0.33 -1.49
CA VAL A 7 -2.46 0.45 -0.05
C VAL A 7 -3.48 -0.33 0.78
N ARG A 8 -4.76 -0.25 0.43
CA ARG A 8 -5.83 -0.99 1.10
C ARG A 8 -5.75 -2.50 0.85
N ARG A 9 -5.72 -2.91 -0.41
CA ARG A 9 -5.73 -4.33 -0.81
C ARG A 9 -4.43 -5.04 -0.46
N GLY A 10 -3.33 -4.32 -0.28
CA GLY A 10 -2.06 -4.86 0.22
C GLY A 10 -1.94 -4.85 1.75
N GLY A 11 -3.04 -4.59 2.49
CA GLY A 11 -3.07 -4.76 3.94
C GLY A 11 -2.32 -3.72 4.75
N LEU A 12 -1.91 -2.60 4.14
CA LEU A 12 -1.32 -1.49 4.88
C LEU A 12 -2.39 -0.67 5.60
N THR A 13 -3.66 -0.76 5.17
CA THR A 13 -4.80 -0.09 5.82
C THR A 13 -6.08 -0.90 5.61
N LEU A 14 -7.03 -0.80 6.53
CA LEU A 14 -8.31 -1.52 6.44
C LEU A 14 -9.35 -0.75 5.60
N PRO A 15 -9.84 0.45 6.01
CA PRO A 15 -10.78 1.20 5.21
C PRO A 15 -10.08 2.12 4.19
N ARG A 16 -10.69 2.27 3.01
CA ARG A 16 -10.17 3.13 1.93
C ARG A 16 -9.93 4.60 2.34
N PRO A 17 -10.78 5.25 3.18
CA PRO A 17 -10.49 6.58 3.70
C PRO A 17 -9.17 6.69 4.48
N GLN A 18 -8.81 5.67 5.26
CA GLN A 18 -7.54 5.63 6.00
C GLN A 18 -6.34 5.57 5.04
N ALA A 19 -6.44 4.79 3.96
CA ALA A 19 -5.44 4.79 2.89
C ALA A 19 -5.23 6.21 2.33
N ARG A 20 -6.33 6.90 1.99
CA ARG A 20 -6.28 8.26 1.44
C ARG A 20 -5.68 9.26 2.41
N GLN A 21 -6.00 9.18 3.70
CA GLN A 21 -5.43 10.04 4.74
C GLN A 21 -3.92 9.83 4.86
N GLY A 22 -3.47 8.58 4.97
CA GLY A 22 -2.04 8.25 5.05
C GLY A 22 -1.27 8.69 3.80
N ILE A 23 -1.86 8.53 2.62
CA ILE A 23 -1.28 9.04 1.36
C ILE A 23 -1.18 10.57 1.40
N GLY A 24 -2.26 11.28 1.73
CA GLY A 24 -2.27 12.74 1.82
C GLY A 24 -1.24 13.29 2.80
N HIS A 25 -1.03 12.61 3.93
CA HIS A 25 0.01 12.96 4.92
C HIS A 25 1.43 12.54 4.50
N GLY A 26 1.59 11.83 3.37
CA GLY A 26 2.89 11.40 2.87
C GLY A 26 3.52 10.27 3.68
N HIS A 27 2.69 9.37 4.20
CA HIS A 27 3.15 8.18 4.91
C HIS A 27 3.72 7.11 3.98
N PHE A 28 3.40 7.18 2.68
CA PHE A 28 3.81 6.21 1.69
C PHE A 28 4.79 6.81 0.67
N LEU A 29 5.67 5.96 0.17
CA LEU A 29 6.62 6.23 -0.91
C LEU A 29 6.30 5.30 -2.08
N VAL A 30 6.28 5.81 -3.30
CA VAL A 30 6.19 5.00 -4.52
C VAL A 30 7.58 5.02 -5.16
N ASN A 31 8.22 3.87 -5.31
CA ASN A 31 9.61 3.75 -5.77
C ASN A 31 10.54 4.73 -5.03
N TRP A 32 10.45 4.72 -3.69
CA TRP A 32 11.21 5.60 -2.79
C TRP A 32 10.91 7.11 -2.89
N ARG A 33 9.96 7.53 -3.71
CA ARG A 33 9.55 8.94 -3.85
C ARG A 33 8.23 9.19 -3.14
N LYS A 34 8.13 10.28 -2.38
CA LYS A 34 6.88 10.69 -1.71
C LYS A 34 5.78 10.90 -2.75
N CYS A 35 4.63 10.25 -2.55
CA CYS A 35 3.44 10.45 -3.36
C CYS A 35 2.26 10.77 -2.44
N THR A 36 1.63 11.93 -2.64
CA THR A 36 0.48 12.40 -1.84
C THR A 36 -0.84 12.37 -2.62
N VAL A 37 -0.84 11.82 -3.82
CA VAL A 37 -2.01 11.75 -4.71
C VAL A 37 -2.62 10.35 -4.65
N ALA A 38 -3.69 10.20 -3.88
CA ALA A 38 -4.36 8.91 -3.67
C ALA A 38 -4.94 8.28 -4.94
N SER A 39 -5.29 9.09 -5.94
CA SER A 39 -5.79 8.66 -7.25
C SER A 39 -4.69 8.29 -8.25
N ARG A 40 -3.40 8.42 -7.89
CA ARG A 40 -2.28 8.07 -8.78
C ARG A 40 -2.43 6.62 -9.25
N LEU A 41 -2.33 6.41 -10.56
CA LEU A 41 -2.38 5.07 -11.16
C LEU A 41 -1.01 4.42 -11.14
N LEU A 42 -0.82 3.42 -10.29
CA LEU A 42 0.36 2.58 -10.33
C LEU A 42 0.37 1.68 -11.57
N LYS A 43 1.57 1.51 -12.12
CA LYS A 43 1.91 0.59 -13.20
C LYS A 43 2.49 -0.71 -12.64
N PRO A 44 2.40 -1.83 -13.37
CA PRO A 44 3.15 -3.04 -13.04
C PRO A 44 4.65 -2.74 -12.86
N GLY A 45 5.26 -3.34 -11.84
CA GLY A 45 6.64 -3.11 -11.43
C GLY A 45 6.85 -1.96 -10.44
N GLU A 46 5.85 -1.09 -10.21
CA GLU A 46 5.97 -0.06 -9.17
C GLU A 46 5.73 -0.65 -7.76
N MET A 47 6.50 -0.14 -6.79
CA MET A 47 6.47 -0.59 -5.41
C MET A 47 6.10 0.55 -4.46
N VAL A 48 5.21 0.26 -3.52
CA VAL A 48 4.79 1.13 -2.44
C VAL A 48 5.50 0.71 -1.16
N HIS A 49 6.10 1.67 -0.47
CA HIS A 49 6.78 1.48 0.81
C HIS A 49 6.13 2.35 1.87
N VAL A 50 6.01 1.84 3.10
CA VAL A 50 5.78 2.69 4.26
C VAL A 50 7.04 3.50 4.54
N LYS A 51 6.90 4.82 4.70
CA LYS A 51 8.02 5.70 5.04
C LYS A 51 8.72 5.22 6.31
N ALA A 52 10.05 5.23 6.31
CA ALA A 52 10.90 4.76 7.41
C ALA A 52 10.88 5.72 8.63
N ARG A 53 9.69 5.88 9.25
CA ARG A 53 9.48 6.60 10.50
C ARG A 53 8.94 5.60 11.51
N ARG A 54 9.61 5.45 12.66
CA ARG A 54 9.27 4.45 13.70
C ARG A 54 7.76 4.38 14.02
N SER A 55 7.11 5.53 14.19
CA SER A 55 5.68 5.60 14.49
C SER A 55 4.79 5.05 13.36
N LEU A 56 5.18 5.25 12.10
CA LEU A 56 4.45 4.72 10.94
C LEU A 56 4.69 3.22 10.77
N GLN A 57 5.92 2.77 10.99
CA GLN A 57 6.27 1.34 10.94
C GLN A 57 5.50 0.55 12.00
N GLN A 58 5.36 1.10 13.21
CA GLN A 58 4.55 0.49 14.27
C GLN A 58 3.06 0.48 13.91
N LEU A 59 2.52 1.62 13.45
CA LEU A 59 1.10 1.74 13.10
C LEU A 59 0.70 0.76 12.00
N TYR A 60 1.40 0.79 10.87
CA TYR A 60 1.07 -0.03 9.71
C TYR A 60 1.50 -1.49 9.89
N GLY A 61 2.56 -1.75 10.64
CA GLY A 61 2.97 -3.10 11.00
C GLY A 61 2.01 -3.82 11.94
N GLY A 62 1.30 -3.09 12.81
CA GLY A 62 0.17 -3.65 13.57
C GLY A 62 -0.97 -4.06 12.62
N ILE A 63 -1.42 -3.12 11.79
CA ILE A 63 -2.52 -3.36 10.84
C ILE A 63 -2.25 -4.55 9.93
N THR A 64 -1.06 -4.62 9.30
CA THR A 64 -0.72 -5.69 8.36
C THR A 64 -0.65 -7.08 9.00
N ARG A 65 -0.38 -7.17 10.31
CA ARG A 65 -0.39 -8.45 11.05
C ARG A 65 -1.82 -8.92 11.36
N ASP A 66 -2.73 -7.98 11.56
CA ASP A 66 -4.12 -8.26 11.91
C ASP A 66 -5.00 -8.52 10.67
N VAL A 67 -4.45 -8.36 9.46
CA VAL A 67 -5.19 -8.63 8.22
C VAL A 67 -5.09 -10.13 7.88
N ASP A 68 -6.22 -10.83 8.00
CA ASP A 68 -6.38 -12.23 7.58
C ASP A 68 -6.83 -12.38 6.12
N ASP A 69 -7.15 -11.29 5.43
CA ASP A 69 -7.65 -11.32 4.05
C ASP A 69 -6.58 -11.82 3.06
N PRO A 70 -6.93 -12.74 2.13
CA PRO A 70 -6.00 -13.16 1.10
C PRO A 70 -5.65 -12.01 0.15
N TRP A 71 -4.35 -11.82 -0.08
CA TRP A 71 -3.86 -10.80 -1.00
C TRP A 71 -4.31 -11.10 -2.43
N PRO A 72 -4.79 -10.10 -3.19
CA PRO A 72 -5.11 -10.29 -4.60
C PRO A 72 -3.87 -10.71 -5.40
N GLY A 73 -4.00 -11.70 -6.29
CA GLY A 73 -2.88 -12.24 -7.08
C GLY A 73 -2.24 -11.30 -8.11
N PHE A 74 -2.63 -10.02 -8.15
CA PHE A 74 -1.96 -8.97 -8.92
C PHE A 74 -1.04 -8.09 -8.05
N LEU A 75 -1.00 -8.32 -6.73
CA LEU A 75 -0.14 -7.65 -5.77
C LEU A 75 0.92 -8.60 -5.21
N SER A 76 2.10 -8.05 -4.93
CA SER A 76 3.14 -8.69 -4.12
C SER A 76 3.20 -7.97 -2.79
N VAL A 77 3.02 -8.68 -1.67
CA VAL A 77 3.03 -8.07 -0.33
C VAL A 77 4.18 -8.68 0.47
N ASP A 78 5.03 -7.84 1.02
CA ASP A 78 6.02 -8.21 2.03
C ASP A 78 5.64 -7.52 3.34
N SER A 79 5.07 -8.29 4.26
CA SER A 79 4.61 -7.82 5.57
C SER A 79 5.76 -7.48 6.53
N SER A 80 6.94 -8.08 6.33
CA SER A 80 8.11 -7.81 7.16
C SER A 80 8.72 -6.44 6.86
N ARG A 81 8.71 -6.05 5.57
CA ARG A 81 9.24 -4.76 5.09
C ARG A 81 8.16 -3.69 4.91
N LEU A 82 6.89 -4.04 5.09
CA LEU A 82 5.73 -3.19 4.81
C LEU A 82 5.79 -2.59 3.40
N THR A 83 6.00 -3.48 2.43
CA THR A 83 6.05 -3.12 1.01
C THR A 83 4.99 -3.84 0.20
N VAL A 84 4.40 -3.12 -0.76
CA VAL A 84 3.37 -3.65 -1.66
C VAL A 84 3.76 -3.29 -3.09
N GLY A 85 4.02 -4.31 -3.91
CA GLY A 85 4.32 -4.17 -5.34
C GLY A 85 3.11 -4.51 -6.22
N VAL A 86 3.03 -3.88 -7.38
CA VAL A 86 2.07 -4.25 -8.43
C VAL A 86 2.74 -5.21 -9.40
N LEU A 87 2.26 -6.46 -9.47
CA LEU A 87 2.83 -7.48 -10.37
C LEU A 87 2.30 -7.35 -11.79
N ARG A 88 0.98 -7.13 -11.91
CA ARG A 88 0.26 -7.02 -13.18
C ARG A 88 -0.98 -6.15 -13.00
N ASP A 89 -1.59 -5.75 -14.10
CA ASP A 89 -2.91 -5.14 -14.03
C ASP A 89 -3.95 -6.15 -13.52
N PRO A 90 -4.95 -5.71 -12.75
CA PRO A 90 -6.02 -6.59 -12.31
C PRO A 90 -6.78 -7.10 -13.54
N LEU A 91 -7.03 -8.41 -13.57
CA LEU A 91 -7.94 -8.98 -14.56
C LEU A 91 -9.36 -8.46 -14.29
N PRO A 92 -10.17 -8.23 -15.33
CA PRO A 92 -11.61 -8.11 -15.14
C PRO A 92 -12.10 -9.39 -14.45
N GLU A 93 -12.87 -9.24 -13.37
CA GLU A 93 -13.60 -10.35 -12.74
C GLU A 93 -14.68 -10.89 -13.69
#